data_AF-A0A0F7TVB1-F1
#
_entry.id   AF-A0A0F7TVB1-F1
#
_cell.length_a   1.000
_cell.length_b   1.000
_cell.length_c   1.000
_cell.angle_alpha   90.00
_cell.angle_beta   90.00
_cell.angle_gamma   90.00
#
_symmetry.space_group_name_H-M   'P 1'
#
loop_
_entity.id
_entity.type
_entity.pdbx_description
1 polymer ?
#
loop_
_entity_poly.entity_id
_entity_poly.type
_entity_poly.pdbx_seq_one_letter_code
_entity_poly.pdbx_strand_id
1 'polypeptide(L)'
;MGLHLSQLCRKPSGKNQEVKQVTSNIEQTQEKAFAVLKDYLGPESPLPLDLAVESLLKLLPTDAPDSEEICRFGEDCFELAEMASYRNSSHSRLAQLLEALGLSSHFTFLAKENGRVWRFNLLKHSMEDFCEGPDSDNPERYVNYNSFLAHLYEHRIFPTDPTYALWAMRAAFEDDRSHEAKEVRSSWILGAAQWILWNGQSIFNLILEPALYDVTYETWPDRGAWDAGCLYNGTPGLSLERWQFWKRRFGDFSQDSNVTDECKAVSARAMAMMDLFEKHMTF
;
A
#
# COMPACT_ATOMS: atom_id res chain seq x y z
N MET A 1 23.87 31.62 -31.84
CA MET A 1 23.16 32.00 -33.08
C MET A 1 22.18 30.87 -33.36
N GLY A 2 20.86 31.01 -33.28
CA GLY A 2 20.01 32.19 -33.33
C GLY A 2 18.88 31.90 -34.30
N LEU A 3 17.64 31.94 -33.79
CA LEU A 3 16.36 32.12 -34.51
C LEU A 3 15.82 30.87 -35.25
N HIS A 4 14.53 30.52 -35.23
CA HIS A 4 13.33 31.28 -34.89
C HIS A 4 12.21 30.33 -34.39
N LEU A 5 11.94 30.36 -33.09
CA LEU A 5 10.65 29.98 -32.51
C LEU A 5 9.86 31.28 -32.34
N SER A 6 8.98 31.58 -33.29
CA SER A 6 7.96 32.59 -33.06
C SER A 6 6.83 32.48 -34.08
N GLN A 7 5.62 32.42 -33.55
CA GLN A 7 4.35 32.79 -34.16
C GLN A 7 3.61 31.69 -34.94
N LEU A 8 2.84 30.90 -34.20
CA LEU A 8 1.38 30.98 -34.31
C LEU A 8 0.80 30.81 -32.89
N CYS A 9 -0.17 31.66 -32.54
CA CYS A 9 -0.91 31.75 -31.27
C CYS A 9 -0.38 32.73 -30.21
N ARG A 10 -0.56 34.05 -30.47
CA ARG A 10 -0.90 35.01 -29.41
C ARG A 10 -2.43 35.14 -29.26
N LYS A 11 -2.88 34.59 -28.12
CA LYS A 11 -4.07 34.75 -27.23
C LYS A 11 -4.68 36.19 -27.11
N PRO A 12 -5.72 36.44 -26.25
CA PRO A 12 -6.77 35.60 -25.61
C PRO A 12 -8.19 36.26 -25.53
N SER A 13 -9.23 35.54 -25.04
CA SER A 13 -10.18 36.11 -24.06
C SER A 13 -11.11 35.11 -23.33
N GLY A 14 -11.34 33.88 -23.81
CA GLY A 14 -12.24 32.93 -23.11
C GLY A 14 -11.57 31.88 -22.20
N LYS A 15 -10.39 31.37 -22.58
CA LYS A 15 -9.83 30.15 -21.96
C LYS A 15 -9.17 30.33 -20.59
N ASN A 16 -8.75 31.55 -20.23
CA ASN A 16 -8.09 31.76 -18.94
C ASN A 16 -9.07 31.79 -17.75
N GLN A 17 -10.35 32.10 -17.98
CA GLN A 17 -11.38 32.02 -16.95
C GLN A 17 -11.90 30.60 -16.80
N GLU A 18 -12.16 29.89 -17.91
CA GLU A 18 -12.57 28.47 -17.87
C GLU A 18 -11.50 27.58 -17.23
N VAL A 19 -10.23 27.71 -17.62
CA VAL A 19 -9.16 26.92 -16.99
C VAL A 19 -9.03 27.24 -15.51
N LYS A 20 -9.06 28.53 -15.12
CA LYS A 20 -9.03 28.91 -13.69
C LYS A 20 -10.25 28.42 -12.92
N GLN A 21 -11.43 28.41 -13.53
CA GLN A 21 -12.68 27.99 -12.90
C GLN A 21 -12.75 26.46 -12.76
N VAL A 22 -12.27 25.71 -13.76
CA VAL A 22 -12.13 24.26 -13.69
C VAL A 22 -11.11 23.87 -12.61
N THR A 23 -9.92 24.48 -12.58
CA THR A 23 -8.92 24.21 -11.54
C THR A 23 -9.46 24.56 -10.15
N SER A 24 -10.13 25.70 -9.99
CA SER A 24 -10.74 26.12 -8.72
C SER A 24 -11.85 25.18 -8.25
N ASN A 25 -12.63 24.58 -9.17
CA ASN A 25 -13.67 23.62 -8.81
C ASN A 25 -13.06 22.28 -8.36
N ILE A 26 -11.99 21.81 -9.04
CA ILE A 26 -11.27 20.59 -8.65
C ILE A 26 -10.69 20.75 -7.24
N GLU A 27 -10.03 21.87 -6.96
CA GLU A 27 -9.48 22.17 -5.63
C GLU A 27 -10.56 22.15 -4.54
N GLN A 28 -11.73 22.75 -4.78
CA GLN A 28 -12.84 22.72 -3.83
C GLN A 28 -13.44 21.33 -3.63
N THR A 29 -13.53 20.52 -4.68
CA THR A 29 -13.96 19.12 -4.56
C THR A 29 -12.98 18.33 -3.73
N GLN A 30 -11.68 18.53 -3.97
CA GLN A 30 -10.60 17.86 -3.24
C GLN A 30 -10.63 18.20 -1.74
N GLU A 31 -10.71 19.49 -1.40
CA GLU A 31 -10.78 19.93 0.00
C GLU A 31 -11.96 19.29 0.75
N LYS A 32 -13.11 19.14 0.09
CA LYS A 32 -14.29 18.49 0.66
C LYS A 32 -14.10 16.98 0.81
N ALA A 33 -13.54 16.31 -0.20
CA ALA A 33 -13.28 14.87 -0.14
C ALA A 33 -12.30 14.55 0.99
N PHE A 34 -11.22 15.33 1.11
CA PHE A 34 -10.24 15.22 2.18
C PHE A 34 -10.85 15.46 3.58
N ALA A 35 -11.76 16.44 3.70
CA ALA A 35 -12.48 16.68 4.95
C ALA A 35 -13.34 15.47 5.35
N VAL A 36 -14.04 14.84 4.39
CA VAL A 36 -14.82 13.61 4.65
C VAL A 36 -13.90 12.47 5.12
N LEU A 37 -12.73 12.30 4.50
CA LEU A 37 -11.75 11.29 4.93
C LEU A 37 -11.28 11.55 6.37
N LYS A 38 -10.95 12.79 6.72
CA LYS A 38 -10.55 13.17 8.08
C LYS A 38 -11.64 12.92 9.11
N ASP A 39 -12.88 13.28 8.80
CA ASP A 39 -14.02 13.06 9.68
C ASP A 39 -14.30 11.56 9.88
N TYR A 40 -14.13 10.75 8.82
CA TYR A 40 -14.28 9.30 8.88
C TYR A 40 -13.17 8.59 9.68
N LEU A 41 -11.95 9.12 9.66
CA LEU A 41 -10.80 8.59 10.41
C LEU A 41 -10.65 9.20 11.82
N GLY A 42 -11.50 10.17 12.17
CA GLY A 42 -11.43 10.90 13.44
C GLY A 42 -11.60 10.01 14.68
N PRO A 43 -10.87 10.27 15.78
CA PRO A 43 -10.85 9.39 16.96
C PRO A 43 -12.06 9.53 17.89
N GLU A 44 -12.71 10.70 17.97
CA GLU A 44 -13.72 10.97 19.01
C GLU A 44 -15.16 10.63 18.61
N SER A 45 -15.49 10.73 17.32
CA SER A 45 -16.80 10.38 16.78
C SER A 45 -16.70 10.25 15.27
N PRO A 46 -16.09 9.16 14.78
CA PRO A 46 -15.85 9.04 13.35
C PRO A 46 -17.17 8.99 12.59
N LEU A 47 -17.16 9.59 11.40
CA LEU A 47 -18.27 9.46 10.46
C LEU A 47 -18.59 7.96 10.23
N PRO A 48 -19.87 7.54 10.25
CA PRO A 48 -20.27 6.19 9.85
C PRO A 48 -19.87 5.87 8.39
N LEU A 49 -19.55 4.60 8.12
CA LEU A 49 -19.08 4.15 6.79
C LEU A 49 -20.06 4.50 5.67
N ASP A 50 -21.35 4.24 5.88
CA ASP A 50 -22.41 4.53 4.91
C ASP A 50 -22.50 6.03 4.56
N LEU A 51 -22.40 6.90 5.58
CA LEU A 51 -22.41 8.34 5.39
C LEU A 51 -21.13 8.86 4.71
N ALA A 52 -19.97 8.28 5.03
CA ALA A 52 -18.70 8.61 4.37
C ALA A 52 -18.74 8.22 2.89
N VAL A 53 -19.20 7.00 2.59
CA VAL A 53 -19.39 6.51 1.22
C VAL A 53 -20.37 7.42 0.46
N GLU A 54 -21.54 7.69 1.01
CA GLU A 54 -22.54 8.56 0.37
C GLU A 54 -21.98 9.95 0.08
N SER A 55 -21.22 10.52 1.03
CA SER A 55 -20.63 11.85 0.88
C SER A 55 -19.56 11.88 -0.21
N LEU A 56 -18.67 10.88 -0.26
CA LEU A 56 -17.62 10.80 -1.28
C LEU A 56 -18.18 10.55 -2.67
N LEU A 57 -19.16 9.66 -2.83
CA LEU A 57 -19.80 9.39 -4.12
C LEU A 57 -20.58 10.61 -4.67
N LYS A 58 -21.04 11.52 -3.81
CA LYS A 58 -21.64 12.80 -4.25
C LYS A 58 -20.61 13.83 -4.73
N LEU A 59 -19.37 13.72 -4.26
CA LEU A 59 -18.30 14.68 -4.57
C LEU A 59 -17.47 14.25 -5.77
N LEU A 60 -17.18 12.96 -5.89
CA LEU A 60 -16.29 12.41 -6.89
C LEU A 60 -17.01 12.15 -8.22
N PRO A 61 -16.30 12.22 -9.36
CA PRO A 61 -16.93 12.11 -10.67
C PRO A 61 -17.34 10.66 -10.98
N THR A 62 -18.57 10.47 -11.44
CA THR A 62 -19.13 9.18 -11.87
C THR A 62 -18.68 8.84 -13.29
N ASP A 63 -18.43 7.55 -13.56
CA ASP A 63 -18.04 7.03 -14.88
C ASP A 63 -16.77 7.67 -15.48
N ALA A 64 -15.94 8.29 -14.62
CA ALA A 64 -14.66 8.88 -14.96
C ALA A 64 -13.54 8.38 -14.02
N PRO A 65 -13.26 7.06 -13.98
CA PRO A 65 -12.29 6.47 -13.05
C PRO A 65 -10.83 6.90 -13.30
N ASP A 66 -10.55 7.53 -14.44
CA ASP A 66 -9.24 8.06 -14.81
C ASP A 66 -9.14 9.60 -14.66
N SER A 67 -10.06 10.23 -13.91
CA SER A 67 -10.05 11.69 -13.72
C SER A 67 -8.98 12.15 -12.72
N GLU A 68 -8.58 13.42 -12.81
CA GLU A 68 -7.64 14.04 -11.87
C GLU A 68 -8.17 13.99 -10.43
N GLU A 69 -9.47 14.17 -10.22
CA GLU A 69 -10.11 14.09 -8.90
C GLU A 69 -9.98 12.68 -8.29
N ILE A 70 -10.13 11.63 -9.10
CA ILE A 70 -9.95 10.24 -8.64
C ILE A 70 -8.47 9.96 -8.35
N CYS A 71 -7.55 10.50 -9.16
CA CYS A 71 -6.11 10.43 -8.92
C CYS A 71 -5.75 11.03 -7.56
N ARG A 72 -6.13 12.29 -7.34
CA ARG A 72 -5.85 13.03 -6.11
C ARG A 72 -6.52 12.41 -4.90
N PHE A 73 -7.75 11.87 -5.04
CA PHE A 73 -8.38 11.11 -3.98
C PHE A 73 -7.54 9.90 -3.55
N GLY A 74 -6.90 9.21 -4.50
CA GLY A 74 -5.97 8.13 -4.20
C GLY A 74 -4.72 8.62 -3.45
N GLU A 75 -4.12 9.72 -3.91
CA GLU A 75 -2.98 10.37 -3.25
C GLU A 75 -3.32 10.77 -1.79
N ASP A 76 -4.46 11.41 -1.57
CA ASP A 76 -4.95 11.79 -0.23
C ASP A 76 -5.10 10.57 0.69
N CYS A 77 -5.57 9.43 0.17
CA CYS A 77 -5.68 8.21 0.95
C CYS A 77 -4.30 7.73 1.44
N PHE A 78 -3.29 7.76 0.57
CA PHE A 78 -1.92 7.39 0.93
C PHE A 78 -1.28 8.41 1.89
N GLU A 79 -1.47 9.71 1.66
CA GLU A 79 -0.99 10.75 2.57
C GLU A 79 -1.56 10.58 3.99
N LEU A 80 -2.89 10.37 4.10
CA LEU A 80 -3.53 10.13 5.39
C LEU A 80 -3.08 8.84 6.04
N ALA A 81 -2.88 7.78 5.26
CA ALA A 81 -2.38 6.51 5.77
C ALA A 81 -0.99 6.68 6.38
N GLU A 82 -0.06 7.34 5.70
CA GLU A 82 1.29 7.54 6.23
C GLU A 82 1.34 8.41 7.49
N MET A 83 0.43 9.37 7.61
CA MET A 83 0.28 10.21 8.80
C MET A 83 -0.40 9.47 9.96
N ALA A 84 -1.22 8.47 9.67
CA ALA A 84 -1.95 7.71 10.68
C ALA A 84 -1.05 6.64 11.32
N SER A 85 -0.97 6.62 12.65
CA SER A 85 -0.20 5.59 13.33
C SER A 85 -0.80 4.20 13.10
N TYR A 86 0.02 3.24 12.66
CA TYR A 86 -0.36 1.82 12.50
C TYR A 86 -0.89 1.13 13.77
N ARG A 87 -0.78 1.80 14.93
CA ARG A 87 -1.28 1.32 16.23
C ARG A 87 -2.79 1.47 16.39
N ASN A 88 -3.43 2.29 15.55
CA ASN A 88 -4.87 2.51 15.59
C ASN A 88 -5.58 1.79 14.44
N SER A 89 -6.90 1.94 14.37
CA SER A 89 -7.71 1.29 13.33
C SER A 89 -7.80 2.06 12.01
N SER A 90 -7.09 3.19 11.85
CA SER A 90 -7.24 4.07 10.69
C SER A 90 -6.97 3.36 9.36
N HIS A 91 -5.94 2.51 9.28
CA HIS A 91 -5.65 1.75 8.05
C HIS A 91 -6.76 0.77 7.70
N SER A 92 -7.24 -0.02 8.67
CA SER A 92 -8.35 -0.95 8.47
C SER A 92 -9.65 -0.23 8.07
N ARG A 93 -9.93 0.93 8.68
CA ARG A 93 -11.08 1.77 8.34
C ARG A 93 -10.97 2.31 6.92
N LEU A 94 -9.81 2.85 6.56
CA LEU A 94 -9.58 3.40 5.22
C LEU A 94 -9.68 2.30 4.15
N ALA A 95 -9.14 1.12 4.40
CA ALA A 95 -9.29 -0.04 3.51
C ALA A 95 -10.76 -0.48 3.38
N GLN A 96 -11.51 -0.52 4.48
CA GLN A 96 -12.95 -0.82 4.46
C GLN A 96 -13.75 0.24 3.66
N LEU A 97 -13.39 1.52 3.78
CA LEU A 97 -14.00 2.59 3.00
C LEU A 97 -13.75 2.39 1.50
N LEU A 98 -12.50 2.09 1.12
CA LEU A 98 -12.14 1.82 -0.27
C LEU A 98 -12.84 0.56 -0.79
N GLU A 99 -13.00 -0.47 0.03
CA GLU A 99 -13.74 -1.69 -0.33
C GLU A 99 -15.19 -1.34 -0.71
N ALA A 100 -15.86 -0.53 0.11
CA ALA A 100 -17.23 -0.09 -0.14
C ALA A 100 -17.33 0.82 -1.39
N LEU A 101 -16.41 1.76 -1.55
CA LEU A 101 -16.37 2.67 -2.70
C LEU A 101 -16.11 1.94 -4.02
N GLY A 102 -15.26 0.91 -3.99
CA GLY A 102 -14.87 0.10 -5.15
C GLY A 102 -16.01 -0.69 -5.79
N LEU A 103 -17.18 -0.74 -5.15
CA LEU A 103 -18.40 -1.31 -5.73
C LEU A 103 -19.15 -0.34 -6.66
N SER A 104 -18.77 0.94 -6.68
CA SER A 104 -19.43 1.98 -7.47
C SER A 104 -18.73 2.24 -8.81
N SER A 105 -19.46 2.80 -9.79
CA SER A 105 -18.91 3.10 -11.11
C SER A 105 -17.88 4.25 -11.14
N HIS A 106 -17.70 4.97 -10.02
CA HIS A 106 -16.66 5.98 -9.86
C HIS A 106 -15.25 5.39 -9.94
N PHE A 107 -15.08 4.15 -9.46
CA PHE A 107 -13.76 3.53 -9.29
C PHE A 107 -13.56 2.26 -10.12
N THR A 108 -14.57 1.86 -10.90
CA THR A 108 -14.50 0.65 -11.74
C THR A 108 -14.23 1.00 -13.19
N PHE A 109 -13.24 0.34 -13.78
CA PHE A 109 -12.94 0.38 -15.20
C PHE A 109 -13.08 -1.01 -15.81
N LEU A 110 -13.79 -1.11 -16.94
CA LEU A 110 -13.86 -2.36 -17.72
C LEU A 110 -12.73 -2.38 -18.74
N ALA A 111 -11.76 -3.28 -18.55
CA ALA A 111 -10.70 -3.48 -19.53
C ALA A 111 -11.27 -4.04 -20.84
N LYS A 112 -11.16 -3.25 -21.91
CA LYS A 112 -11.66 -3.59 -23.25
C LYS A 112 -11.02 -4.85 -23.83
N GLU A 113 -9.79 -5.18 -23.41
CA GLU A 113 -8.97 -6.25 -24.00
C GLU A 113 -9.35 -7.64 -23.51
N ASN A 114 -9.83 -7.78 -22.27
CA ASN A 114 -10.12 -9.09 -21.66
C ASN A 114 -11.43 -9.13 -20.84
N GLY A 115 -12.20 -8.04 -20.81
CA GLY A 115 -13.45 -7.94 -20.07
C GLY A 115 -13.29 -7.94 -18.54
N ARG A 116 -12.04 -7.85 -18.02
CA ARG A 116 -11.81 -7.77 -16.58
C ARG A 116 -12.24 -6.41 -16.06
N VAL A 117 -12.89 -6.40 -14.90
CA VAL A 117 -13.19 -5.17 -14.16
C VAL A 117 -12.01 -4.90 -13.24
N TRP A 118 -11.37 -3.76 -13.43
CA TRP A 118 -10.35 -3.24 -12.54
C TRP A 118 -10.98 -2.20 -11.62
N ARG A 119 -10.67 -2.29 -10.34
CA ARG A 119 -11.01 -1.26 -9.36
C ARG A 119 -9.77 -0.44 -9.09
N PHE A 120 -9.94 0.86 -8.88
CA PHE A 120 -8.88 1.73 -8.37
C PHE A 120 -7.59 1.73 -9.20
N ASN A 121 -7.71 1.78 -10.53
CA ASN A 121 -6.54 1.81 -11.42
C ASN A 121 -5.57 2.97 -11.09
N LEU A 122 -6.09 4.16 -10.79
CA LEU A 122 -5.27 5.30 -10.38
C LEU A 122 -4.68 5.18 -8.96
N LEU A 123 -5.40 4.55 -8.02
CA LEU A 123 -4.84 4.26 -6.69
C LEU A 123 -3.59 3.38 -6.77
N LYS A 124 -3.53 2.47 -7.76
CA LYS A 124 -2.35 1.64 -8.02
C LYS A 124 -1.14 2.50 -8.42
N HIS A 125 -1.35 3.57 -9.19
CA HIS A 125 -0.25 4.49 -9.54
C HIS A 125 0.26 5.21 -8.29
N SER A 126 -0.66 5.71 -7.45
CA SER A 126 -0.31 6.29 -6.14
C SER A 126 0.38 5.29 -5.20
N MET A 127 0.18 3.99 -5.36
CA MET A 127 0.94 2.97 -4.61
C MET A 127 2.38 2.83 -5.13
N GLU A 128 2.58 2.85 -6.46
CA GLU A 128 3.87 2.63 -7.12
C GLU A 128 4.87 3.77 -6.85
N ASP A 129 4.38 5.00 -6.68
CA ASP A 129 5.22 6.18 -6.42
C ASP A 129 5.82 6.23 -5.00
N PHE A 130 5.40 5.36 -4.07
CA PHE A 130 5.66 5.50 -2.62
C PHE A 130 6.59 4.44 -2.00
N CYS A 131 7.66 4.03 -2.71
CA CYS A 131 8.50 2.89 -2.30
C CYS A 131 9.99 3.22 -2.04
N GLU A 132 10.32 4.22 -1.22
CA GLU A 132 11.73 4.57 -0.93
C GLU A 132 12.29 3.99 0.39
N GLY A 133 11.46 3.35 1.21
CA GLY A 133 11.89 2.83 2.53
C GLY A 133 11.68 3.83 3.68
N PRO A 134 12.13 3.51 4.90
CA PRO A 134 12.11 4.42 6.03
C PRO A 134 13.12 5.54 5.85
N ASP A 135 12.61 6.77 5.84
CA ASP A 135 13.39 7.99 5.96
C ASP A 135 13.97 8.13 7.38
N SER A 136 15.14 8.77 7.50
CA SER A 136 15.79 8.97 8.80
C SER A 136 15.05 9.94 9.71
N ASP A 137 14.35 10.92 9.14
CA ASP A 137 13.66 11.96 9.92
C ASP A 137 12.27 11.49 10.36
N ASN A 138 11.59 10.69 9.54
CA ASN A 138 10.31 10.08 9.90
C ASN A 138 10.21 8.59 9.51
N PRO A 139 10.92 7.70 10.23
CA PRO A 139 10.95 6.28 9.90
C PRO A 139 9.60 5.57 10.14
N GLU A 140 8.68 6.17 10.91
CA GLU A 140 7.36 5.59 11.18
C GLU A 140 6.44 5.62 9.95
N ARG A 141 6.60 6.59 9.04
CA ARG A 141 5.82 6.66 7.78
C ARG A 141 5.90 5.37 6.97
N TYR A 142 7.08 4.75 6.91
CA TYR A 142 7.28 3.47 6.24
C TYR A 142 6.45 2.34 6.87
N VAL A 143 6.35 2.32 8.22
CA VAL A 143 5.55 1.32 8.93
C VAL A 143 4.07 1.53 8.66
N ASN A 144 3.62 2.80 8.67
CA ASN A 144 2.23 3.15 8.39
C ASN A 144 1.84 2.81 6.95
N TYR A 145 2.69 3.12 5.98
CA TYR A 145 2.52 2.74 4.58
C TYR A 145 2.36 1.22 4.41
N ASN A 146 3.28 0.42 4.97
CA ASN A 146 3.19 -1.04 4.88
C ASN A 146 1.95 -1.59 5.60
N SER A 147 1.55 -0.97 6.72
CA SER A 147 0.31 -1.32 7.41
C SER A 147 -0.89 -1.10 6.50
N PHE A 148 -0.99 0.06 5.85
CA PHE A 148 -2.08 0.35 4.94
C PHE A 148 -2.10 -0.58 3.73
N LEU A 149 -0.96 -0.83 3.09
CA LEU A 149 -0.87 -1.79 2.00
C LEU A 149 -1.35 -3.19 2.44
N ALA A 150 -0.89 -3.70 3.57
CA ALA A 150 -1.31 -5.00 4.05
C ALA A 150 -2.85 -5.09 4.22
N HIS A 151 -3.50 -4.00 4.64
CA HIS A 151 -4.96 -3.94 4.70
C HIS A 151 -5.62 -3.85 3.32
N LEU A 152 -5.06 -3.11 2.36
CA LEU A 152 -5.60 -3.07 0.99
C LEU A 152 -5.62 -4.47 0.35
N TYR A 153 -4.57 -5.27 0.57
CA TYR A 153 -4.51 -6.65 0.11
C TYR A 153 -5.45 -7.58 0.86
N GLU A 154 -5.62 -7.39 2.17
CA GLU A 154 -6.57 -8.18 2.96
C GLU A 154 -8.03 -7.92 2.54
N HIS A 155 -8.38 -6.65 2.28
CA HIS A 155 -9.69 -6.23 1.78
C HIS A 155 -9.88 -6.48 0.27
N ARG A 156 -8.94 -7.13 -0.41
CA ARG A 156 -9.01 -7.46 -1.85
C ARG A 156 -9.28 -6.24 -2.73
N ILE A 157 -8.76 -5.07 -2.34
CA ILE A 157 -8.78 -3.87 -3.17
C ILE A 157 -7.97 -4.11 -4.44
N PHE A 158 -6.82 -4.78 -4.26
CA PHE A 158 -5.98 -5.26 -5.35
C PHE A 158 -6.06 -6.79 -5.48
N PRO A 159 -5.77 -7.34 -6.66
CA PRO A 159 -5.59 -8.78 -6.82
C PRO A 159 -4.54 -9.32 -5.86
N THR A 160 -4.64 -10.60 -5.54
CA THR A 160 -3.62 -11.28 -4.73
C THR A 160 -2.26 -11.19 -5.42
N ASP A 161 -1.33 -10.44 -4.84
CA ASP A 161 0.04 -10.24 -5.32
C ASP A 161 0.97 -10.12 -4.09
N PRO A 162 1.98 -11.00 -3.94
CA PRO A 162 2.88 -10.96 -2.79
C PRO A 162 4.03 -9.95 -2.94
N THR A 163 4.13 -9.21 -4.05
CA THR A 163 5.32 -8.42 -4.40
C THR A 163 5.72 -7.43 -3.31
N TYR A 164 4.79 -6.64 -2.78
CA TYR A 164 5.10 -5.66 -1.73
C TYR A 164 5.46 -6.31 -0.40
N ALA A 165 4.80 -7.41 -0.04
CA ALA A 165 5.17 -8.20 1.14
C ALA A 165 6.58 -8.77 1.00
N LEU A 166 6.92 -9.31 -0.18
CA LEU A 166 8.25 -9.82 -0.50
C LEU A 166 9.31 -8.72 -0.38
N TRP A 167 9.05 -7.53 -0.91
CA TRP A 167 9.97 -6.40 -0.81
C TRP A 167 10.20 -5.98 0.64
N ALA A 168 9.15 -5.86 1.44
CA ALA A 168 9.28 -5.53 2.86
C ALA A 168 10.07 -6.59 3.64
N MET A 169 9.78 -7.88 3.41
CA MET A 169 10.47 -8.99 4.07
C MET A 169 11.94 -9.10 3.64
N ARG A 170 12.24 -8.92 2.34
CA ARG A 170 13.60 -8.86 1.82
C ARG A 170 14.39 -7.71 2.44
N ALA A 171 13.84 -6.50 2.41
CA ALA A 171 14.51 -5.31 2.93
C ALA A 171 14.82 -5.42 4.43
N ALA A 172 13.93 -6.04 5.20
CA ALA A 172 14.09 -6.23 6.64
C ALA A 172 15.06 -7.36 7.03
N PHE A 173 15.08 -8.47 6.29
CA PHE A 173 15.75 -9.71 6.73
C PHE A 173 16.86 -10.20 5.83
N GLU A 174 16.81 -9.90 4.54
CA GLU A 174 17.73 -10.44 3.55
C GLU A 174 18.79 -9.42 3.12
N ASP A 175 18.53 -8.13 3.30
CA ASP A 175 19.53 -7.09 3.09
C ASP A 175 20.35 -6.82 4.38
N ASP A 176 21.62 -6.44 4.23
CA ASP A 176 22.43 -6.01 5.36
C ASP A 176 22.10 -4.57 5.78
N ARG A 177 21.40 -4.46 6.90
CA ARG A 177 20.98 -3.19 7.54
C ARG A 177 21.74 -2.89 8.83
N SER A 178 22.87 -3.57 9.06
CA SER A 178 23.66 -3.43 10.30
C SER A 178 24.30 -2.06 10.50
N HIS A 179 24.38 -1.26 9.44
CA HIS A 179 24.91 0.10 9.43
C HIS A 179 23.85 1.18 9.75
N GLU A 180 22.57 0.86 9.64
CA GLU A 180 21.49 1.83 9.88
C GLU A 180 21.27 2.12 11.36
N ALA A 181 20.77 3.32 11.66
CA ALA A 181 20.36 3.70 13.01
C ALA A 181 19.27 2.77 13.57
N LYS A 182 19.21 2.67 14.90
CA LYS A 182 18.32 1.76 15.62
C LYS A 182 16.85 1.93 15.22
N GLU A 183 16.41 3.17 15.07
CA GLU A 183 15.04 3.55 14.74
C GLU A 183 14.69 3.15 13.30
N VAL A 184 15.56 3.49 12.35
CA VAL A 184 15.42 3.15 10.92
C VAL A 184 15.38 1.64 10.73
N ARG A 185 16.32 0.91 11.34
CA ARG A 185 16.35 -0.56 11.31
C ARG A 185 15.08 -1.17 11.88
N SER A 186 14.59 -0.60 12.98
CA SER A 186 13.34 -1.05 13.59
C SER A 186 12.15 -0.86 12.67
N SER A 187 12.09 0.24 11.90
CA SER A 187 11.00 0.50 10.96
C SER A 187 10.96 -0.48 9.79
N TRP A 188 12.11 -0.93 9.26
CA TRP A 188 12.13 -2.00 8.25
C TRP A 188 11.43 -3.27 8.78
N ILE A 189 11.80 -3.69 9.99
CA ILE A 189 11.27 -4.90 10.63
C ILE A 189 9.78 -4.72 10.98
N LEU A 190 9.40 -3.54 11.50
CA LEU A 190 8.01 -3.22 11.82
C LEU A 190 7.12 -3.20 10.57
N GLY A 191 7.60 -2.65 9.46
CA GLY A 191 6.89 -2.66 8.18
C GLY A 191 6.67 -4.08 7.66
N ALA A 192 7.72 -4.92 7.68
CA ALA A 192 7.60 -6.34 7.36
C ALA A 192 6.60 -7.07 8.28
N ALA A 193 6.58 -6.74 9.57
CA ALA A 193 5.65 -7.35 10.52
C ALA A 193 4.18 -7.04 10.18
N GLN A 194 3.87 -5.86 9.62
CA GLN A 194 2.49 -5.52 9.26
C GLN A 194 1.90 -6.49 8.25
N TRP A 195 2.69 -6.94 7.27
CA TRP A 195 2.26 -7.92 6.28
C TRP A 195 1.88 -9.25 6.90
N ILE A 196 2.67 -9.72 7.87
CA ILE A 196 2.37 -10.97 8.59
C ILE A 196 1.11 -10.83 9.45
N LEU A 197 0.97 -9.72 10.17
CA LEU A 197 -0.12 -9.52 11.11
C LEU A 197 -1.48 -9.34 10.41
N TRP A 198 -1.50 -8.68 9.26
CA TRP A 198 -2.75 -8.33 8.57
C TRP A 198 -3.06 -9.15 7.34
N ASN A 199 -2.04 -9.67 6.65
CA ASN A 199 -2.23 -10.44 5.41
C ASN A 199 -1.43 -11.77 5.39
N GLY A 200 -0.85 -12.17 6.51
CA GLY A 200 0.06 -13.31 6.59
C GLY A 200 -0.57 -14.64 6.21
N GLN A 201 -1.85 -14.83 6.50
CA GLN A 201 -2.59 -16.04 6.08
C GLN A 201 -2.70 -16.14 4.55
N SER A 202 -3.02 -15.02 3.88
CA SER A 202 -3.09 -14.96 2.42
C SER A 202 -1.71 -15.23 1.80
N ILE A 203 -0.64 -14.67 2.37
CA ILE A 203 0.73 -14.93 1.93
C ILE A 203 1.11 -16.40 2.13
N PHE A 204 0.72 -17.01 3.25
CA PHE A 204 1.02 -18.42 3.50
C PHE A 204 0.27 -19.36 2.55
N ASN A 205 -0.99 -19.05 2.20
CA ASN A 205 -1.72 -19.79 1.16
C ASN A 205 -1.00 -19.75 -0.21
N LEU A 206 -0.38 -18.62 -0.56
CA LEU A 206 0.43 -18.53 -1.80
C LEU A 206 1.64 -19.46 -1.79
N ILE A 207 2.22 -19.73 -0.62
CA ILE A 207 3.33 -20.66 -0.47
C ILE A 207 2.85 -22.11 -0.64
N LEU A 208 1.67 -22.44 -0.10
CA LEU A 208 1.12 -23.79 -0.17
C LEU A 208 0.57 -24.13 -1.55
N GLU A 209 -0.10 -23.19 -2.20
CA GLU A 209 -0.85 -23.41 -3.44
C GLU A 209 -0.55 -22.34 -4.51
N PRO A 210 0.72 -22.13 -4.91
CA PRO A 210 1.10 -21.06 -5.84
C PRO A 210 0.38 -21.13 -7.19
N ALA A 211 0.06 -22.35 -7.65
CA ALA A 211 -0.65 -22.59 -8.90
C ALA A 211 -2.10 -22.09 -8.89
N LEU A 212 -2.78 -22.02 -7.73
CA LEU A 212 -4.15 -21.52 -7.66
C LEU A 212 -4.26 -20.02 -7.90
N TYR A 213 -3.17 -19.29 -7.66
CA TYR A 213 -3.13 -17.85 -7.75
C TYR A 213 -2.41 -17.35 -9.00
N ASP A 214 -1.89 -18.25 -9.85
CA ASP A 214 -1.01 -17.91 -10.99
C ASP A 214 0.24 -17.12 -10.56
N VAL A 215 0.64 -17.30 -9.29
CA VAL A 215 1.77 -16.62 -8.65
C VAL A 215 2.94 -17.60 -8.64
N THR A 216 3.66 -17.69 -9.76
CA THR A 216 4.91 -18.47 -9.84
C THR A 216 6.06 -17.57 -10.29
N TYR A 217 7.28 -17.88 -9.86
CA TYR A 217 8.48 -17.15 -10.29
C TYR A 217 8.68 -17.18 -11.82
N GLU A 218 8.14 -18.22 -12.48
CA GLU A 218 8.25 -18.43 -13.93
C GLU A 218 7.21 -17.63 -14.72
N THR A 219 6.02 -17.39 -14.14
CA THR A 219 4.90 -16.70 -14.81
C THR A 219 4.93 -15.18 -14.60
N TRP A 220 5.76 -14.66 -13.69
CA TRP A 220 5.75 -13.24 -13.37
C TRP A 220 6.59 -12.39 -14.35
N PRO A 221 6.10 -11.19 -14.77
CA PRO A 221 6.76 -10.39 -15.80
C PRO A 221 8.14 -9.85 -15.40
N ASP A 222 8.37 -9.60 -14.10
CA ASP A 222 9.61 -9.08 -13.55
C ASP A 222 10.20 -10.03 -12.51
N ARG A 223 11.11 -10.90 -12.94
CA ARG A 223 11.78 -11.87 -12.07
C ARG A 223 12.65 -11.20 -10.99
N GLY A 224 13.19 -10.01 -11.26
CA GLY A 224 14.06 -9.29 -10.31
C GLY A 224 13.29 -8.80 -9.08
N ALA A 225 11.98 -8.59 -9.21
CA ALA A 225 11.14 -8.18 -8.10
C ALA A 225 11.14 -9.21 -6.95
N TRP A 226 11.37 -10.50 -7.24
CA TRP A 226 11.23 -11.59 -6.25
C TRP A 226 12.56 -12.24 -5.86
N ASP A 227 13.67 -11.68 -6.32
CA ASP A 227 15.00 -12.15 -5.98
C ASP A 227 15.28 -12.05 -4.48
N ALA A 228 16.20 -12.90 -4.02
CA ALA A 228 16.72 -12.91 -2.67
C ALA A 228 17.65 -11.73 -2.38
N GLY A 229 17.66 -11.25 -1.14
CA GLY A 229 18.70 -10.36 -0.63
C GLY A 229 19.97 -11.14 -0.24
N CYS A 230 21.07 -10.42 0.02
CA CYS A 230 22.41 -11.00 0.18
C CYS A 230 22.60 -11.92 1.39
N LEU A 231 21.73 -11.86 2.40
CA LEU A 231 21.77 -12.68 3.61
C LEU A 231 20.98 -13.98 3.49
N TYR A 232 20.24 -14.19 2.40
CA TYR A 232 19.49 -15.41 2.13
C TYR A 232 20.06 -16.15 0.92
N ASN A 233 20.52 -17.38 1.14
CA ASN A 233 21.17 -18.22 0.12
C ASN A 233 20.25 -19.32 -0.44
N GLY A 234 18.96 -19.32 -0.09
CA GLY A 234 18.01 -20.32 -0.54
C GLY A 234 17.33 -19.95 -1.87
N THR A 235 16.25 -20.64 -2.20
CA THR A 235 15.55 -20.45 -3.49
C THR A 235 14.82 -19.10 -3.55
N PRO A 236 14.96 -18.31 -4.63
CA PRO A 236 14.19 -17.07 -4.86
C PRO A 236 12.66 -17.29 -4.89
N GLY A 237 11.89 -16.20 -4.86
CA GLY A 237 10.43 -16.27 -4.84
C GLY A 237 9.84 -16.63 -3.48
N LEU A 238 8.58 -17.06 -3.48
CA LEU A 238 7.87 -17.55 -2.29
C LEU A 238 8.13 -19.04 -2.11
N SER A 239 8.64 -19.42 -0.94
CA SER A 239 8.84 -20.82 -0.56
C SER A 239 8.71 -20.97 0.95
N LEU A 240 8.42 -22.20 1.39
CA LEU A 240 8.37 -22.54 2.81
C LEU A 240 9.74 -22.32 3.48
N GLU A 241 10.84 -22.59 2.76
CA GLU A 241 12.20 -22.35 3.24
C GLU A 241 12.42 -20.86 3.55
N ARG A 242 12.06 -19.97 2.62
CA ARG A 242 12.23 -18.51 2.77
C ARG A 242 11.31 -17.96 3.86
N TRP A 243 10.09 -18.47 3.96
CA TRP A 243 9.18 -18.16 5.06
C TRP A 243 9.75 -18.54 6.43
N GLN A 244 10.30 -19.75 6.56
CA GLN A 244 10.94 -20.20 7.79
C GLN A 244 12.22 -19.40 8.11
N PHE A 245 12.94 -18.93 7.10
CA PHE A 245 14.03 -17.97 7.28
C PHE A 245 13.51 -16.66 7.90
N TRP A 246 12.48 -16.04 7.34
CA TRP A 246 11.91 -14.81 7.91
C TRP A 246 11.34 -15.01 9.32
N LYS A 247 10.64 -16.13 9.57
CA LYS A 247 10.14 -16.46 10.91
C LYS A 247 11.27 -16.49 11.94
N ARG A 248 12.39 -17.15 11.62
CA ARG A 248 13.58 -17.17 12.49
C ARG A 248 14.14 -15.77 12.73
N ARG A 249 14.21 -14.93 11.70
CA ARG A 249 14.72 -13.56 11.82
C ARG A 249 13.83 -12.68 12.69
N PHE A 250 12.51 -12.80 12.62
CA PHE A 250 11.62 -12.17 13.61
C PHE A 250 11.90 -12.66 15.04
N GLY A 251 12.16 -13.96 15.20
CA GLY A 251 12.58 -14.53 16.48
C GLY A 251 13.87 -13.91 17.02
N ASP A 252 14.90 -13.79 16.18
CA ASP A 252 16.18 -13.15 16.53
C ASP A 252 15.98 -11.70 16.97
N PHE A 253 15.22 -10.90 16.20
CA PHE A 253 14.95 -9.50 16.51
C PHE A 253 14.04 -9.30 17.72
N SER A 254 13.29 -10.32 18.15
CA SER A 254 12.53 -10.25 19.41
C SER A 254 13.44 -10.15 20.65
N GLN A 255 14.72 -10.49 20.52
CA GLN A 255 15.71 -10.46 21.60
C GLN A 255 16.87 -9.49 21.33
N ASP A 256 16.91 -8.82 20.17
CA ASP A 256 18.04 -7.98 19.76
C ASP A 256 18.05 -6.62 20.45
N SER A 257 19.14 -6.26 21.13
CA SER A 257 19.32 -4.95 21.77
C SER A 257 19.42 -3.78 20.79
N ASN A 258 19.72 -4.05 19.52
CA ASN A 258 19.90 -3.06 18.46
C ASN A 258 18.60 -2.61 17.79
N VAL A 259 17.44 -3.04 18.28
CA VAL A 259 16.12 -2.59 17.83
C VAL A 259 15.30 -2.05 19.00
N THR A 260 14.26 -1.28 18.70
CA THR A 260 13.36 -0.70 19.71
C THR A 260 12.59 -1.79 20.46
N ASP A 261 12.14 -1.51 21.69
CA ASP A 261 11.37 -2.48 22.46
C ASP A 261 10.02 -2.80 21.83
N GLU A 262 9.44 -1.81 21.14
CA GLU A 262 8.27 -2.02 20.30
C GLU A 262 8.56 -3.02 19.18
N CYS A 263 9.68 -2.86 18.46
CA CYS A 263 10.09 -3.77 17.40
C CYS A 263 10.25 -5.19 17.93
N LYS A 264 10.85 -5.38 19.12
CA LYS A 264 10.95 -6.70 19.76
C LYS A 264 9.57 -7.33 19.99
N ALA A 265 8.65 -6.56 20.58
CA ALA A 265 7.31 -7.03 20.91
C ALA A 265 6.47 -7.36 19.66
N VAL A 266 6.55 -6.52 18.63
CA VAL A 266 5.88 -6.74 17.34
C VAL A 266 6.49 -7.95 16.61
N SER A 267 7.82 -8.09 16.63
CA SER A 267 8.52 -9.23 16.03
C SER A 267 8.12 -10.56 16.68
N ALA A 268 8.01 -10.60 18.01
CA ALA A 268 7.52 -11.77 18.72
C ALA A 268 6.10 -12.16 18.30
N ARG A 269 5.21 -11.18 18.12
CA ARG A 269 3.84 -11.41 17.64
C ARG A 269 3.81 -11.93 16.20
N ALA A 270 4.58 -11.31 15.29
CA ALA A 270 4.67 -11.75 13.90
C ALA A 270 5.20 -13.19 13.81
N MET A 271 6.28 -13.52 14.53
CA MET A 271 6.81 -14.89 14.61
C MET A 271 5.75 -15.89 15.09
N ALA A 272 4.99 -15.55 16.13
CA ALA A 272 3.95 -16.41 16.67
C ALA A 272 2.80 -16.64 15.66
N MET A 273 2.41 -15.61 14.91
CA MET A 273 1.42 -15.75 13.82
C MET A 273 1.93 -16.66 12.70
N MET A 274 3.20 -16.49 12.29
CA MET A 274 3.79 -17.35 11.27
C MET A 274 3.84 -18.82 11.69
N ASP A 275 4.17 -19.06 12.96
CA ASP A 275 4.17 -20.41 13.55
C ASP A 275 2.75 -21.01 13.60
N LEU A 276 1.74 -20.20 13.88
CA LEU A 276 0.33 -20.61 13.85
C LEU A 276 -0.11 -21.03 12.43
N PHE A 277 0.23 -20.24 11.41
CA PHE A 277 -0.08 -20.59 10.02
C PHE A 277 0.61 -21.90 9.60
N GLU A 278 1.90 -22.05 9.89
CA GLU A 278 2.64 -23.29 9.59
C GLU A 278 2.04 -24.53 10.28
N LYS A 279 1.60 -24.42 11.54
CA LYS A 279 1.07 -25.56 12.30
C LYS A 279 -0.32 -26.00 11.88
N HIS A 280 -1.14 -25.08 11.39
CA HIS A 280 -2.58 -25.31 11.22
C HIS A 280 -3.05 -25.28 9.77
N MET A 281 -2.21 -24.83 8.83
CA MET A 281 -2.60 -24.74 7.41
C MET A 281 -1.86 -25.74 6.51
N THR A 282 -0.86 -26.47 7.02
CA THR A 282 -0.28 -27.60 6.29
C THR A 282 -1.16 -28.83 6.47
N PHE A 283 -1.73 -29.34 5.37
CA PHE A 283 -2.60 -30.52 5.34
C PHE A 283 -1.86 -31.80 4.97
#